data_AF-A0A838SEN8-F1
#
_entry.id   AF-A0A838SEN8-F1
#
_cell.length_a   1.000
_cell.length_b   1.000
_cell.length_c   1.000
_cell.angle_alpha   90.00
_cell.angle_beta   90.00
_cell.angle_gamma   90.00
#
_symmetry.space_group_name_H-M   'P 1'
#
loop_
_entity.id
_entity.type
_entity.pdbx_description
1 polymer ?
#
loop_
_entity_poly.entity_id
_entity_poly.type
_entity_poly.pdbx_seq_one_letter_code
_entity_poly.pdbx_strand_id
1 'polypeptide(L)'
;MPQAIPIIPGPQVVPSAVCFKCQVCCRFPEQDSFLRPYLTEDEIRQAVTHGIPSSSLPDHRGSQIEVVRHPTDEGFLCPAFDPITQHCHIYEVRPLDCQLYPFALMWNAQHDWVVLGWDTLCPFLLEQADGDRPLTGGAPPTTMLTLPKALMEQAQRVATYLESDNVLNALAGHPRLVTPFQPDVVVLQTLDRLTATLRSSNMRDTR
;
A
#
# COMPACT_ATOMS: atom_id res chain seq x y z
N MET A 1 -22.25 -3.82 -9.09
CA MET A 1 -21.62 -4.35 -7.86
C MET A 1 -20.12 -4.17 -8.01
N PRO A 2 -19.40 -3.67 -7.00
CA PRO A 2 -17.94 -3.57 -7.08
C PRO A 2 -17.37 -4.96 -7.33
N GLN A 3 -16.52 -5.10 -8.35
CA GLN A 3 -15.85 -6.36 -8.63
C GLN A 3 -14.73 -6.56 -7.60
N ALA A 4 -14.54 -7.80 -7.15
CA ALA A 4 -13.42 -8.14 -6.27
C ALA A 4 -12.09 -7.83 -6.98
N ILE A 5 -11.14 -7.26 -6.24
CA ILE A 5 -9.80 -6.99 -6.74
C ILE A 5 -9.02 -8.31 -6.70
N PRO A 6 -8.52 -8.81 -7.84
CA PRO A 6 -7.68 -10.00 -7.83
C PRO A 6 -6.37 -9.79 -7.06
N ILE A 7 -5.69 -10.88 -6.70
CA ILE A 7 -4.35 -10.81 -6.14
C ILE A 7 -3.38 -10.31 -7.22
N ILE A 8 -2.40 -9.48 -6.85
CA ILE A 8 -1.37 -9.03 -7.80
C ILE A 8 -0.62 -10.26 -8.32
N PRO A 9 -0.58 -10.51 -9.63
CA PRO A 9 0.07 -11.70 -10.16
C PRO A 9 1.59 -11.62 -10.00
N GLY A 10 2.18 -12.67 -9.42
CA GLY A 10 3.63 -12.84 -9.30
C GLY A 10 4.13 -12.89 -7.85
N PRO A 11 5.45 -12.97 -7.65
CA PRO A 11 6.03 -13.00 -6.31
C PRO A 11 5.85 -11.66 -5.59
N GLN A 12 5.77 -11.70 -4.25
CA GLN A 12 5.89 -10.51 -3.42
C GLN A 12 7.25 -9.83 -3.68
N VAL A 13 7.26 -8.49 -3.72
CA VAL A 13 8.50 -7.70 -3.90
C VAL A 13 9.47 -7.93 -2.74
N VAL A 14 8.98 -7.85 -1.51
CA VAL A 14 9.76 -8.12 -0.30
C VAL A 14 9.59 -9.59 0.08
N PRO A 15 10.68 -10.36 0.24
CA PRO A 15 10.60 -11.71 0.78
C PRO A 15 9.93 -11.73 2.17
N SER A 16 9.03 -12.67 2.41
CA SER A 16 8.26 -12.76 3.66
C SER A 16 9.15 -12.81 4.90
N ALA A 17 10.26 -13.55 4.84
CA ALA A 17 11.24 -13.64 5.92
C ALA A 17 11.90 -12.30 6.28
N VAL A 18 12.00 -11.36 5.33
CA VAL A 18 12.47 -9.98 5.58
C VAL A 18 11.33 -9.16 6.20
N CYS A 19 10.12 -9.28 5.65
CA CYS A 19 8.93 -8.58 6.16
C CYS A 19 8.62 -8.94 7.62
N PHE A 20 8.69 -10.22 8.02
CA PHE A 20 8.44 -10.67 9.39
C PHE A 20 9.51 -10.27 10.41
N LYS A 21 10.65 -9.74 9.96
CA LYS A 21 11.67 -9.14 10.82
C LYS A 21 11.62 -7.61 10.80
N CYS A 22 10.85 -7.04 9.88
CA CYS A 22 10.73 -5.61 9.69
C CYS A 22 9.83 -5.00 10.76
N GLN A 23 10.23 -3.84 11.27
CA GLN A 23 9.50 -3.07 12.28
C GLN A 23 8.84 -1.82 11.69
N VAL A 24 8.64 -1.76 10.37
CA VAL A 24 8.08 -0.59 9.68
C VAL A 24 6.58 -0.77 9.46
N CYS A 25 6.17 -1.67 8.57
CA CYS A 25 4.75 -1.86 8.25
C CYS A 25 3.94 -2.40 9.45
N CYS A 26 2.62 -2.17 9.42
CA CYS A 26 1.65 -2.51 10.47
C CYS A 26 1.78 -1.75 11.80
N ARG A 27 2.66 -0.74 11.87
CA ARG A 27 2.82 0.19 12.99
C ARG A 27 2.55 1.61 12.50
N PHE A 28 1.82 2.38 13.29
CA PHE A 28 1.37 3.72 12.91
C PHE A 28 1.62 4.70 14.05
N PRO A 29 2.17 5.90 13.76
CA PRO A 29 2.35 6.92 14.78
C PRO A 29 0.99 7.47 15.28
N GLU A 30 0.04 7.71 14.36
CA GLU A 30 -1.30 8.22 14.70
C GLU A 30 -2.43 7.19 14.47
N GLN A 31 -3.51 7.34 15.24
CA GLN A 31 -4.70 6.49 15.15
C GLN A 31 -5.43 6.64 13.81
N ASP A 32 -5.46 7.85 13.27
CA ASP A 32 -6.14 8.22 12.05
C ASP A 32 -5.22 8.26 10.83
N SER A 33 -3.98 7.75 10.96
CA SER A 33 -2.99 7.73 9.90
C SER A 33 -3.59 7.29 8.56
N PHE A 34 -3.34 8.08 7.51
CA PHE A 34 -3.84 7.78 6.17
C PHE A 34 -3.12 6.57 5.55
N LEU A 35 -2.01 6.12 6.14
CA LEU A 35 -1.24 4.94 5.73
C LEU A 35 -1.84 3.63 6.25
N ARG A 36 -2.88 3.69 7.09
CA ARG A 36 -3.63 2.51 7.50
C ARG A 36 -4.22 1.83 6.26
N PRO A 37 -4.06 0.50 6.11
CA PRO A 37 -4.55 -0.20 4.93
C PRO A 37 -6.04 0.05 4.69
N TYR A 38 -6.38 0.42 3.46
CA TYR A 38 -7.76 0.40 2.98
C TYR A 38 -8.14 -1.00 2.51
N LEU A 39 -9.32 -1.47 2.94
CA LEU A 39 -9.90 -2.74 2.50
C LEU A 39 -11.19 -2.45 1.75
N THR A 40 -11.36 -3.08 0.60
CA THR A 40 -12.64 -3.14 -0.13
C THR A 40 -13.63 -4.08 0.55
N GLU A 41 -14.90 -4.03 0.13
CA GLU A 41 -15.96 -4.89 0.67
C GLU A 41 -15.58 -6.40 0.70
N ASP A 42 -14.94 -6.89 -0.36
CA ASP A 42 -14.56 -8.30 -0.43
C ASP A 42 -13.38 -8.64 0.49
N GLU A 43 -12.38 -7.76 0.53
CA GLU A 43 -11.22 -7.92 1.41
C GLU A 43 -11.61 -7.83 2.88
N ILE A 44 -12.62 -7.00 3.22
CA ILE A 44 -13.21 -6.94 4.56
C ILE A 44 -13.81 -8.30 4.94
N ARG A 45 -14.60 -8.92 4.05
CA ARG A 45 -15.16 -10.26 4.31
C ARG A 45 -14.08 -11.30 4.53
N GLN A 46 -13.02 -11.27 3.71
CA GLN A 46 -11.90 -12.19 3.82
C GLN A 46 -11.14 -11.97 5.14
N ALA A 47 -10.83 -10.72 5.49
CA ALA A 47 -10.13 -10.36 6.73
C ALA A 47 -10.92 -10.81 7.98
N VAL A 48 -12.23 -10.58 8.01
CA VAL A 48 -13.09 -11.02 9.13
C VAL A 48 -13.12 -12.55 9.25
N THR A 49 -13.22 -13.25 8.11
CA THR A 49 -13.18 -14.73 8.09
C THR A 49 -11.87 -15.28 8.65
N HIS A 50 -10.77 -14.53 8.49
CA HIS A 50 -9.44 -14.89 8.99
C HIS A 50 -9.11 -14.28 10.37
N GLY A 51 -10.12 -13.77 11.08
CA GLY A 51 -10.01 -13.42 12.50
C GLY A 51 -9.81 -11.95 12.82
N ILE A 52 -9.86 -11.04 11.83
CA ILE A 52 -9.94 -9.60 12.12
C ILE A 52 -11.29 -9.28 12.75
N PRO A 53 -11.34 -8.58 13.89
CA PRO A 53 -12.61 -8.15 14.46
C PRO A 53 -13.36 -7.25 13.48
N SER A 54 -14.63 -7.56 13.22
CA SER A 54 -15.50 -6.73 12.37
C SER A 54 -15.63 -5.30 12.89
N SER A 55 -15.53 -5.10 14.20
CA SER A 55 -15.50 -3.78 14.83
C SER A 55 -14.30 -2.91 14.43
N SER A 56 -13.23 -3.50 13.89
CA SER A 56 -12.06 -2.77 13.37
C SER A 56 -12.28 -2.24 11.94
N LEU A 57 -13.45 -2.47 11.34
CA LEU A 57 -13.78 -2.12 9.95
C LEU A 57 -15.07 -1.29 9.94
N PRO A 58 -14.98 0.05 10.05
CA PRO A 58 -16.13 0.90 10.38
C PRO A 58 -17.17 1.00 9.25
N ASP A 59 -16.76 0.78 7.99
CA ASP A 59 -17.66 0.64 6.85
C ASP A 59 -17.32 -0.63 6.08
N HIS A 60 -18.25 -1.58 6.11
CA HIS A 60 -18.10 -2.88 5.46
C HIS A 60 -18.16 -2.81 3.93
N ARG A 61 -18.58 -1.68 3.33
CA ARG A 61 -18.51 -1.45 1.88
C ARG A 61 -17.11 -1.05 1.42
N GLY A 62 -16.26 -0.64 2.35
CA GLY A 62 -14.85 -0.34 2.11
C GLY A 62 -14.35 0.76 3.04
N SER A 63 -13.33 0.44 3.84
CA SER A 63 -12.80 1.37 4.84
C SER A 63 -11.33 1.11 5.14
N GLN A 64 -10.68 2.10 5.72
CA GLN A 64 -9.40 1.89 6.37
C GLN A 64 -9.60 1.16 7.68
N ILE A 65 -8.71 0.21 7.95
CA ILE A 65 -8.73 -0.55 9.20
C ILE A 65 -8.48 0.37 10.40
N GLU A 66 -9.27 0.22 11.45
CA GLU A 66 -9.03 0.87 12.73
C GLU A 66 -7.91 0.16 13.46
N VAL A 67 -6.91 0.96 13.85
CA VAL A 67 -5.73 0.49 14.56
C VAL A 67 -5.99 0.46 16.06
N VAL A 68 -5.29 -0.43 16.75
CA VAL A 68 -5.34 -0.56 18.21
C VAL A 68 -4.11 0.09 18.81
N ARG A 69 -4.23 0.68 20.00
CA ARG A 69 -3.07 1.26 20.70
C ARG A 69 -2.03 0.17 20.98
N HIS A 70 -0.75 0.48 20.78
CA HIS A 70 0.32 -0.45 21.12
C HIS A 70 0.26 -0.81 22.62
N PRO A 71 0.32 -2.09 23.02
CA PRO A 71 0.06 -2.51 24.39
C PRO A 71 1.07 -2.00 25.42
N THR A 72 2.33 -1.80 25.00
CA THR A 72 3.46 -1.48 25.89
C THR A 72 4.33 -0.32 25.41
N ASP A 73 4.01 0.27 24.27
CA ASP A 73 4.84 1.27 23.59
C ASP A 73 3.94 2.40 23.08
N GLU A 74 4.53 3.42 22.48
CA GLU A 74 3.80 4.50 21.83
C GLU A 74 3.22 4.07 20.46
N GLY A 75 2.26 4.85 19.97
CA GLY A 75 1.62 4.61 18.68
C GLY A 75 0.58 3.49 18.66
N PHE A 76 0.35 2.96 17.47
CA PHE A 76 -0.76 2.07 17.15
C PHE A 76 -0.31 0.91 16.26
N LEU A 77 -1.03 -0.21 16.35
CA LEU A 77 -0.80 -1.43 15.60
C LEU A 77 -2.01 -1.76 14.72
N CYS A 78 -1.75 -2.34 13.56
CA CYS A 78 -2.78 -3.05 12.81
C CYS A 78 -3.33 -4.21 13.65
N PRO A 79 -4.67 -4.41 13.76
CA PRO A 79 -5.24 -5.51 14.53
C PRO A 79 -4.91 -6.90 13.94
N ALA A 80 -4.42 -6.95 12.70
CA ALA A 80 -3.92 -8.17 12.09
C ALA A 80 -2.51 -8.57 12.56
N PHE A 81 -1.78 -7.64 13.18
CA PHE A 81 -0.37 -7.79 13.49
C PHE A 81 -0.17 -8.26 14.92
N ASP A 82 0.55 -9.37 15.07
CA ASP A 82 0.97 -9.89 16.36
C ASP A 82 2.38 -9.36 16.70
N PRO A 83 2.52 -8.47 17.71
CA PRO A 83 3.81 -7.93 18.09
C PRO A 83 4.74 -8.95 18.76
N ILE A 84 4.22 -10.08 19.27
CA ILE A 84 5.02 -11.12 19.91
C ILE A 84 5.68 -11.99 18.83
N THR A 85 4.91 -12.44 17.85
CA THR A 85 5.42 -13.31 16.78
C THR A 85 5.95 -12.54 15.58
N GLN A 86 5.67 -11.24 15.47
CA GLN A 86 5.93 -10.38 14.30
C GLN A 86 5.21 -10.83 13.01
N HIS A 87 4.14 -11.61 13.14
CA HIS A 87 3.39 -12.12 12.00
C HIS A 87 2.07 -11.37 11.80
N CYS A 88 1.65 -11.29 10.54
CA CYS A 88 0.31 -10.84 10.18
C CYS A 88 -0.60 -12.06 10.08
N HIS A 89 -1.69 -12.09 10.86
CA HIS A 89 -2.64 -13.22 10.88
C HIS A 89 -3.38 -13.41 9.55
N ILE A 90 -3.47 -12.36 8.73
CA ILE A 90 -4.12 -12.40 7.41
C ILE A 90 -3.09 -12.38 6.27
N TYR A 91 -1.84 -12.79 6.49
CA TYR A 91 -0.74 -12.61 5.52
C TYR A 91 -1.06 -13.14 4.11
N GLU A 92 -1.71 -14.31 4.03
CA GLU A 92 -2.07 -14.97 2.77
C GLU A 92 -3.28 -14.33 2.05
N VAL A 93 -4.10 -13.55 2.78
CA VAL A 93 -5.30 -12.86 2.26
C VAL A 93 -5.21 -11.36 2.47
N ARG A 94 -3.98 -10.82 2.47
CA ARG A 94 -3.73 -9.38 2.63
C ARG A 94 -4.50 -8.59 1.58
N PRO A 95 -5.07 -7.42 1.93
CA PRO A 95 -5.72 -6.55 0.96
C PRO A 95 -4.71 -6.04 -0.07
N LEU A 96 -5.19 -5.55 -1.21
CA LEU A 96 -4.42 -4.96 -2.29
C LEU A 96 -3.42 -3.94 -1.75
N ASP A 97 -3.86 -3.06 -0.84
CA ASP A 97 -3.02 -2.01 -0.24
C ASP A 97 -1.78 -2.61 0.47
N CYS A 98 -1.97 -3.68 1.23
CA CYS A 98 -0.88 -4.42 1.88
C CYS A 98 -0.03 -5.24 0.89
N GLN A 99 -0.61 -5.71 -0.22
CA GLN A 99 0.13 -6.44 -1.27
C GLN A 99 1.01 -5.49 -2.08
N LEU A 100 0.55 -4.25 -2.32
CA LEU A 100 1.27 -3.22 -3.04
C LEU A 100 2.55 -2.82 -2.31
N TYR A 101 2.51 -2.73 -0.98
CA TYR A 101 3.69 -2.38 -0.19
C TYR A 101 4.89 -3.29 -0.55
N PRO A 102 6.03 -2.71 -0.97
CA PRO A 102 6.51 -1.35 -0.69
C PRO A 102 6.30 -0.35 -1.85
N PHE A 103 5.52 -0.71 -2.85
CA PHE A 103 5.00 0.26 -3.80
C PHE A 103 3.82 1.02 -3.21
N ALA A 104 3.72 2.30 -3.55
CA ALA A 104 2.67 3.20 -3.11
C ALA A 104 1.87 3.68 -4.33
N LEU A 105 0.55 3.60 -4.20
CA LEU A 105 -0.41 4.16 -5.14
C LEU A 105 -0.96 5.46 -4.57
N MET A 106 -0.56 6.59 -5.15
CA MET A 106 -0.89 7.90 -4.57
C MET A 106 -1.18 8.94 -5.65
N TRP A 107 -1.79 10.04 -5.24
CA TRP A 107 -1.79 11.26 -6.04
C TRP A 107 -0.41 11.93 -5.98
N ASN A 108 0.03 12.56 -7.07
CA ASN A 108 1.20 13.43 -7.05
C ASN A 108 0.95 14.70 -6.21
N ALA A 109 1.99 15.47 -5.92
CA ALA A 109 1.91 16.67 -5.08
C ALA A 109 0.90 17.72 -5.58
N GLN A 110 0.75 17.85 -6.90
CA GLN A 110 -0.21 18.77 -7.54
C GLN A 110 -1.63 18.21 -7.56
N HIS A 111 -1.83 16.97 -7.11
CA HIS A 111 -3.10 16.26 -7.15
C HIS A 111 -3.70 16.12 -8.57
N ASP A 112 -2.81 16.05 -9.56
CA ASP A 112 -3.19 16.00 -10.96
C ASP A 112 -3.11 14.60 -11.58
N TRP A 113 -2.19 13.79 -11.08
CA TRP A 113 -1.89 12.47 -11.61
C TRP A 113 -1.88 11.45 -10.50
N VAL A 114 -2.44 10.28 -10.78
CA VAL A 114 -2.17 9.08 -9.99
C VAL A 114 -0.83 8.52 -10.42
N VAL A 115 0.02 8.22 -9.45
CA VAL A 115 1.38 7.72 -9.68
C VAL A 115 1.60 6.42 -8.91
N LEU A 116 2.43 5.57 -9.50
CA LEU A 116 3.05 4.46 -8.79
C LEU A 116 4.46 4.88 -8.38
N GLY A 117 4.79 4.70 -7.11
CA GLY A 117 6.13 4.94 -6.58
C GLY A 117 6.55 3.83 -5.64
N TRP A 118 7.74 3.96 -5.05
CA TRP A 118 8.18 3.10 -3.96
C TRP A 118 8.53 3.90 -2.72
N ASP A 119 8.21 3.34 -1.55
CA ASP A 119 8.39 3.96 -0.26
C ASP A 119 9.82 3.77 0.26
N THR A 120 10.55 4.87 0.46
CA THR A 120 11.92 4.87 0.99
C THR A 120 12.00 4.46 2.46
N LEU A 121 10.87 4.42 3.17
CA LEU A 121 10.79 3.86 4.52
C LEU A 121 10.89 2.34 4.51
N CYS A 122 10.72 1.68 3.36
CA CYS A 122 10.98 0.24 3.23
C CYS A 122 12.50 -0.03 3.26
N PRO A 123 13.05 -0.63 4.33
CA PRO A 123 14.50 -0.82 4.44
C PRO A 123 15.04 -1.75 3.34
N PHE A 124 14.24 -2.75 2.95
CA PHE A 124 14.60 -3.68 1.89
C PHE A 124 14.81 -2.95 0.55
N LEU A 125 13.85 -2.12 0.11
CA LEU A 125 14.01 -1.40 -1.15
C LEU A 125 15.09 -0.32 -1.09
N LEU A 126 15.21 0.37 0.06
CA LEU A 126 16.26 1.36 0.26
C LEU A 126 17.66 0.73 0.11
N GLU A 127 17.90 -0.42 0.74
CA GLU A 127 19.15 -1.19 0.58
C GLU A 127 19.39 -1.60 -0.88
N GLN A 128 18.33 -1.95 -1.63
CA GLN A 128 18.47 -2.29 -3.05
C GLN A 128 18.77 -1.06 -3.93
N ALA A 129 18.27 0.13 -3.54
CA ALA A 129 18.50 1.38 -4.26
C ALA A 129 19.90 1.97 -4.02
N ASP A 130 20.48 1.71 -2.85
CA ASP A 130 21.77 2.24 -2.40
C ASP A 130 22.96 1.29 -2.63
N GLY A 131 22.83 0.30 -3.53
CA GLY A 131 23.71 -0.87 -3.71
C GLY A 131 25.22 -0.64 -3.95
N ASP A 132 25.76 0.58 -3.86
CA ASP A 132 27.19 0.92 -3.91
C ASP A 132 27.69 1.83 -2.76
N ARG A 133 26.89 2.14 -1.72
CA ARG A 133 27.33 3.01 -0.61
C ARG A 133 27.68 2.24 0.67
N PRO A 134 28.83 2.53 1.33
CA PRO A 134 29.07 2.07 2.69
C PRO A 134 27.99 2.59 3.64
N LEU A 135 27.56 1.75 4.60
CA LEU A 135 26.51 1.98 5.62
C LEU A 135 26.73 3.20 6.55
N THR A 136 27.71 4.06 6.26
CA THR A 136 28.11 5.21 7.06
C THR A 136 28.07 6.48 6.21
N GLY A 137 26.89 6.94 5.82
CA GLY A 137 26.73 8.22 5.14
C GLY A 137 25.26 8.56 4.90
N GLY A 138 24.81 9.70 5.44
CA GLY A 138 23.40 10.10 5.52
C GLY A 138 22.61 10.00 4.20
N ALA A 139 21.29 9.83 4.34
CA ALA A 139 20.36 9.51 3.27
C ALA A 139 20.54 10.41 2.03
N PRO A 140 20.65 9.84 0.82
CA PRO A 140 20.67 10.63 -0.41
C PRO A 140 19.32 11.34 -0.61
N PRO A 141 19.28 12.47 -1.33
CA PRO A 141 18.02 13.06 -1.74
C PRO A 141 17.23 12.06 -2.60
N THR A 142 15.93 11.94 -2.32
CA THR A 142 14.97 11.01 -2.93
C THR A 142 15.01 11.01 -4.47
N THR A 143 15.45 12.11 -5.08
CA THR A 143 15.58 12.28 -6.54
C THR A 143 16.75 11.54 -7.20
N MET A 144 17.69 10.98 -6.43
CA MET A 144 18.85 10.24 -6.98
C MET A 144 18.77 8.71 -6.77
N LEU A 145 17.75 8.23 -6.07
CA LEU A 145 17.59 6.81 -5.80
C LEU A 145 17.01 6.11 -7.04
N THR A 146 17.70 5.06 -7.51
CA THR A 146 17.23 4.23 -8.63
C THR A 146 17.17 2.77 -8.21
N LEU A 147 16.09 2.08 -8.56
CA LEU A 147 15.95 0.66 -8.26
C LEU A 147 16.66 -0.21 -9.31
N PRO A 148 17.23 -1.36 -8.92
CA PRO A 148 17.72 -2.36 -9.85
C PRO A 148 16.67 -2.77 -10.89
N LYS A 149 17.13 -3.14 -12.09
CA LYS A 149 16.26 -3.49 -13.24
C LYS A 149 15.18 -4.51 -12.89
N ALA A 150 15.49 -5.54 -12.10
CA ALA A 150 14.52 -6.56 -11.71
C ALA A 150 13.34 -5.99 -10.88
N LEU A 151 13.60 -5.03 -9.99
CA LEU A 151 12.58 -4.35 -9.21
C LEU A 151 11.79 -3.36 -10.06
N MET A 152 12.44 -2.68 -11.01
CA MET A 152 11.76 -1.84 -12.01
C MET A 152 10.80 -2.67 -12.88
N GLU A 153 11.21 -3.85 -13.34
CA GLU A 153 10.35 -4.77 -14.09
C GLU A 153 9.16 -5.25 -13.24
N GLN A 154 9.34 -5.42 -11.94
CA GLN A 154 8.26 -5.78 -11.03
C GLN A 154 7.29 -4.61 -10.81
N ALA A 155 7.79 -3.39 -10.64
CA ALA A 155 6.97 -2.18 -10.59
C ALA A 155 6.14 -2.02 -11.88
N GLN A 156 6.74 -2.28 -13.04
CA GLN A 156 6.04 -2.24 -14.33
C GLN A 156 4.91 -3.28 -14.41
N ARG A 157 5.10 -4.48 -13.87
CA ARG A 157 4.04 -5.50 -13.78
C ARG A 157 2.89 -5.02 -12.88
N VAL A 158 3.21 -4.44 -11.73
CA VAL A 158 2.21 -3.85 -10.81
C VAL A 158 1.45 -2.73 -11.50
N ALA A 159 2.13 -1.81 -12.19
CA ALA A 159 1.47 -0.74 -12.93
C ALA A 159 0.53 -1.29 -14.02
N THR A 160 0.99 -2.26 -14.80
CA THR A 160 0.18 -2.92 -15.84
C THR A 160 -1.06 -3.58 -15.24
N TYR A 161 -0.90 -4.20 -14.07
CA TYR A 161 -1.99 -4.80 -13.32
C TYR A 161 -3.02 -3.76 -12.85
N LEU A 162 -2.56 -2.66 -12.23
CA LEU A 162 -3.40 -1.55 -11.77
C LEU A 162 -4.16 -0.85 -12.91
N GLU A 163 -3.55 -0.83 -14.10
CA GLU A 163 -4.14 -0.27 -15.32
C GLU A 163 -5.04 -1.26 -16.08
N SER A 164 -5.29 -2.47 -15.58
CA SER A 164 -6.20 -3.44 -16.20
C SER A 164 -7.67 -3.12 -15.93
N ASP A 165 -8.57 -3.44 -16.87
CA ASP A 165 -9.98 -3.01 -16.82
C ASP A 165 -10.71 -3.43 -15.53
N ASN A 166 -10.47 -4.65 -15.05
CA ASN A 166 -11.08 -5.16 -13.83
C ASN A 166 -10.63 -4.36 -12.60
N VAL A 167 -9.33 -4.06 -12.52
CA VAL A 167 -8.74 -3.33 -11.40
C VAL A 167 -9.13 -1.86 -11.44
N LEU A 168 -9.14 -1.24 -12.62
CA LEU A 168 -9.61 0.14 -12.82
C LEU A 168 -11.05 0.31 -12.33
N ASN A 169 -11.95 -0.61 -12.69
CA ASN A 169 -13.35 -0.56 -12.24
C ASN A 169 -13.47 -0.70 -10.72
N ALA A 170 -12.67 -1.58 -10.12
CA ALA A 170 -12.68 -1.77 -8.67
C ALA A 170 -12.11 -0.55 -7.92
N LEU A 171 -11.01 0.04 -8.41
CA LEU A 171 -10.40 1.27 -7.88
C LEU A 171 -11.32 2.47 -8.04
N ALA A 172 -12.09 2.56 -9.13
CA ALA A 172 -13.09 3.62 -9.32
C ALA A 172 -14.18 3.61 -8.25
N GLY A 173 -14.55 2.43 -7.75
CA GLY A 173 -15.50 2.27 -6.63
C GLY A 173 -14.87 2.52 -5.26
N HIS A 174 -13.54 2.56 -5.16
CA HIS A 174 -12.80 2.69 -3.91
C HIS A 174 -11.64 3.69 -4.06
N PRO A 175 -11.91 4.96 -4.38
CA PRO A 175 -10.87 5.96 -4.67
C PRO A 175 -9.91 6.21 -3.49
N ARG A 176 -10.30 5.84 -2.27
CA ARG A 176 -9.47 5.92 -1.06
C ARG A 176 -8.28 4.95 -1.04
N LEU A 177 -8.24 3.97 -1.94
CA LEU A 177 -7.03 3.17 -2.20
C LEU A 177 -5.90 3.98 -2.82
N VAL A 178 -6.21 5.14 -3.43
CA VAL A 178 -5.19 6.10 -3.88
C VAL A 178 -4.96 7.10 -2.76
N THR A 179 -3.81 6.99 -2.10
CA THR A 179 -3.50 7.83 -0.95
C THR A 179 -3.20 9.28 -1.36
N PRO A 180 -3.20 10.23 -0.40
CA PRO A 180 -2.55 11.51 -0.58
C PRO A 180 -1.07 11.38 -0.95
N PHE A 181 -0.49 12.47 -1.45
CA PHE A 181 0.93 12.56 -1.76
C PHE A 181 1.80 12.28 -0.52
N GLN A 182 2.86 11.48 -0.72
CA GLN A 182 3.80 11.08 0.32
C GLN A 182 5.21 11.55 -0.05
N PRO A 183 5.90 12.34 0.79
CA PRO A 183 7.23 12.88 0.46
C PRO A 183 8.33 11.81 0.43
N ASP A 184 8.15 10.72 1.17
CA ASP A 184 9.09 9.61 1.28
C ASP A 184 8.95 8.58 0.14
N VAL A 185 8.07 8.83 -0.83
CA VAL A 185 7.87 7.96 -1.98
C VAL A 185 8.60 8.50 -3.21
N VAL A 186 9.47 7.69 -3.80
CA VAL A 186 10.10 7.95 -5.10
C VAL A 186 9.13 7.54 -6.20
N VAL A 187 8.69 8.51 -7.01
CA VAL A 187 7.79 8.26 -8.14
C VAL A 187 8.51 7.47 -9.24
N LEU A 188 7.89 6.38 -9.69
CA LEU A 188 8.40 5.54 -10.77
C LEU A 188 7.73 5.86 -12.10
N GLN A 189 6.39 6.01 -12.10
CA GLN A 189 5.62 6.31 -13.31
C GLN A 189 4.22 6.86 -12.99
N THR A 190 3.60 7.47 -14.00
CA THR A 190 2.17 7.82 -13.97
C THR A 190 1.30 6.61 -14.30
N LEU A 191 0.05 6.63 -13.83
CA LEU A 191 -1.00 5.68 -14.18
C LEU A 191 -2.13 6.45 -14.88
N ASP A 192 -1.98 6.61 -16.20
CA ASP A 192 -2.79 7.51 -17.01
C ASP A 192 -4.26 7.05 -17.08
N ARG A 193 -4.51 5.75 -17.28
CA ARG A 193 -5.89 5.22 -17.36
C ARG A 193 -6.57 5.30 -16.01
N LEU A 194 -5.84 5.01 -14.93
CA LEU A 194 -6.37 5.14 -13.58
C LEU A 194 -6.71 6.61 -13.26
N THR A 195 -5.82 7.53 -13.60
CA THR A 195 -6.06 8.97 -13.44
C THR A 195 -7.33 9.40 -14.17
N ALA A 196 -7.48 9.05 -15.44
CA ALA A 196 -8.66 9.38 -16.24
C ALA A 196 -9.95 8.77 -15.64
N THR A 197 -9.87 7.54 -15.14
CA THR A 197 -11.00 6.81 -14.54
C THR A 197 -11.48 7.48 -13.25
N LEU A 198 -10.57 7.86 -12.35
CA LEU A 198 -10.93 8.50 -11.08
C LEU A 198 -11.47 9.92 -11.29
N ARG A 199 -10.86 10.71 -12.19
CA ARG A 199 -11.37 12.04 -12.53
C ARG A 199 -12.78 11.97 -13.13
N SER A 200 -13.04 11.00 -14.02
CA SER A 200 -14.37 10.82 -14.63
C SER A 200 -15.43 10.35 -13.63
N SER A 201 -15.03 9.62 -12.59
CA SER A 201 -15.94 9.14 -11.54
C SER A 201 -16.31 10.26 -10.57
N ASN A 202 -15.34 11.08 -10.17
CA ASN A 202 -15.58 12.24 -9.31
C ASN A 202 -16.51 13.29 -9.95
N MET A 203 -16.44 13.45 -11.28
CA MET A 203 -17.36 14.31 -12.04
C MET A 203 -18.81 13.77 -12.12
N ARG A 204 -19.03 12.49 -11.84
CA ARG A 204 -20.37 11.87 -11.85
C ARG A 204 -21.07 11.97 -10.49
N ASP A 205 -20.31 11.94 -9.39
CA ASP A 205 -20.86 12.10 -8.03
C ASP A 205 -21.23 13.55 -7.67
N THR A 206 -20.79 14.53 -8.46
CA THR A 206 -21.06 15.97 -8.28
C THR A 206 -22.22 16.51 -9.12
N ARG A 207 -22.94 15.65 -9.86
CA ARG A 207 -24.13 16.01 -10.66
C ARG A 207 -25.39 15.39 -10.08
#